data_AF-A0A6J3M8R0-F1
#
_entry.id   AF-A0A6J3M8R0-F1
#
_cell.length_a   1.000
_cell.length_b   1.000
_cell.length_c   1.000
_cell.angle_alpha   90.00
_cell.angle_beta   90.00
_cell.angle_gamma   90.00
#
_symmetry.space_group_name_H-M   'P 1'
#
loop_
_entity.id
_entity.type
_entity.pdbx_description
1 polymer ?
#
loop_
_entity_poly.entity_id
_entity_poly.type
_entity_poly.pdbx_seq_one_letter_code
_entity_poly.pdbx_strand_id
1 'polypeptide(L)'
;MSGNEADPISVHSSQDQVDDEPMVYETPQDYATSAREERDRLIAGGAAPDSVILQSEFQRLVPRHDGESPEDFTQRYVKTMMDMIGRGVIILNDDAVADVAPDSFVSPDGRTFDLGPQSGATKGEYREFTEWFAQLSDAGGEVPEKWLKFESTAGRSDRAVES
;
A
#
# COMPACT_ATOMS: atom_id res chain seq x y z
N MET A 1 8.06 61.47 -10.03
CA MET A 1 8.61 60.11 -9.90
C MET A 1 7.73 59.37 -8.92
N SER A 2 6.74 58.63 -9.40
CA SER A 2 5.92 57.76 -8.56
C SER A 2 6.34 56.33 -8.87
N GLY A 3 6.83 55.64 -7.85
CA GLY A 3 7.22 54.24 -7.92
C GLY A 3 5.98 53.37 -8.06
N ASN A 4 6.05 52.42 -8.98
CA ASN A 4 5.14 51.29 -9.04
C ASN A 4 5.70 50.23 -8.08
N GLU A 5 5.12 50.11 -6.88
CA GLU A 5 5.24 48.89 -6.09
C GLU A 5 4.33 47.86 -6.74
N ALA A 6 4.92 46.87 -7.39
CA ALA A 6 4.21 45.66 -7.79
C ALA A 6 4.09 44.80 -6.54
N ASP A 7 2.85 44.53 -6.12
CA ASP A 7 2.54 43.55 -5.09
C ASP A 7 3.23 42.20 -5.40
N PRO A 8 3.85 41.54 -4.41
CA PRO A 8 4.34 40.19 -4.61
C PRO A 8 3.15 39.26 -4.77
N ILE A 9 3.05 38.61 -5.94
CA ILE A 9 2.14 37.48 -6.16
C ILE A 9 2.50 36.42 -5.10
N SER A 10 1.63 36.27 -4.11
CA SER A 10 1.74 35.25 -3.08
C SER A 10 1.53 33.89 -3.73
N VAL A 11 2.63 33.23 -4.10
CA VAL A 11 2.64 31.84 -4.58
C VAL A 11 2.58 30.93 -3.36
N HIS A 12 1.45 30.91 -2.66
CA HIS A 12 1.27 30.14 -1.41
C HIS A 12 -0.15 29.55 -1.29
N SER A 13 -0.75 29.04 -2.36
CA SER A 13 -2.14 28.56 -2.26
C SER A 13 -2.51 27.38 -3.15
N SER A 14 -1.54 26.59 -3.61
CA SER A 14 -1.83 25.37 -4.39
C SER A 14 -1.70 24.08 -3.58
N GLN A 15 -0.87 24.06 -2.53
CA GLN A 15 -0.73 22.87 -1.66
C GLN A 15 -1.86 22.75 -0.64
N ASP A 16 -2.26 23.87 0.00
CA ASP A 16 -3.33 23.86 1.01
C ASP A 16 -4.67 23.37 0.42
N GLN A 17 -4.96 23.69 -0.85
CA GLN A 17 -6.20 23.25 -1.51
C GLN A 17 -6.24 21.74 -1.76
N VAL A 18 -5.08 21.09 -1.96
CA VAL A 18 -5.00 19.65 -2.21
C VAL A 18 -5.14 18.85 -0.92
N ASP A 19 -4.68 19.39 0.20
CA ASP A 19 -4.76 18.73 1.50
C ASP A 19 -6.19 18.68 2.05
N ASP A 20 -7.05 19.61 1.66
CA ASP A 20 -8.48 19.63 1.97
C ASP A 20 -9.32 18.72 1.05
N GLU A 21 -8.75 18.19 -0.04
CA GLU A 21 -9.46 17.26 -0.91
C GLU A 21 -9.74 15.94 -0.17
N PRO A 22 -10.93 15.35 -0.35
CA PRO A 22 -11.24 14.05 0.25
C PRO A 22 -10.24 12.99 -0.24
N MET A 23 -9.84 12.08 0.64
CA MET A 23 -9.12 10.90 0.20
C MET A 23 -10.01 10.09 -0.74
N VAL A 24 -9.49 9.84 -1.94
CA VAL A 24 -10.12 8.96 -2.92
C VAL A 24 -9.45 7.61 -2.81
N TYR A 25 -10.23 6.61 -2.43
CA TYR A 25 -9.79 5.21 -2.42
C TYR A 25 -10.16 4.62 -3.76
N GLU A 26 -9.16 4.22 -4.53
CA GLU A 26 -9.39 3.46 -5.75
C GLU A 26 -9.77 2.03 -5.38
N THR A 27 -10.77 1.48 -6.07
CA THR A 27 -11.13 0.07 -5.94
C THR A 27 -9.90 -0.78 -6.19
N PRO A 28 -9.61 -1.81 -5.37
CA PRO A 28 -8.45 -2.67 -5.59
C PRO A 28 -8.43 -3.16 -7.04
N GLN A 29 -7.38 -2.82 -7.78
CA GLN A 29 -7.17 -3.34 -9.13
C GLN A 29 -7.11 -4.87 -9.00
N ASP A 30 -7.95 -5.57 -9.76
CA ASP A 30 -7.89 -7.03 -9.84
C ASP A 30 -6.68 -7.41 -10.72
N TYR A 31 -5.51 -7.37 -10.09
CA TYR A 31 -4.24 -7.76 -10.69
C TYR A 31 -4.27 -9.20 -11.18
N ALA A 32 -5.03 -10.07 -10.52
CA ALA A 32 -5.15 -11.46 -10.92
C ALA A 32 -5.89 -11.61 -12.25
N THR A 33 -7.00 -10.89 -12.44
CA THR A 33 -7.70 -10.84 -13.73
C THR A 33 -6.87 -10.12 -14.78
N SER A 34 -6.32 -8.95 -14.46
CA SER A 34 -5.51 -8.15 -15.39
C SER A 34 -4.29 -8.91 -15.91
N ALA A 35 -3.56 -9.61 -15.03
CA ALA A 35 -2.40 -10.41 -15.40
C ALA A 35 -2.76 -11.62 -16.27
N ARG A 36 -3.91 -12.26 -16.01
CA ARG A 36 -4.40 -13.37 -16.85
C ARG A 36 -4.80 -12.88 -18.25
N GLU A 37 -5.52 -11.77 -18.34
CA GLU A 37 -5.89 -11.15 -19.61
C GLU A 37 -4.65 -10.71 -20.42
N GLU A 38 -3.66 -10.12 -19.75
CA GLU A 38 -2.42 -9.70 -20.41
C GLU A 38 -1.59 -10.91 -20.86
N ARG A 39 -1.54 -11.99 -20.06
CA ARG A 39 -0.91 -13.24 -20.49
C ARG A 39 -1.57 -13.79 -21.76
N ASP A 40 -2.89 -13.87 -21.77
CA ASP A 40 -3.65 -14.39 -22.90
C ASP A 40 -3.43 -13.52 -24.15
N ARG A 41 -3.36 -12.20 -23.97
CA ARG A 41 -3.01 -11.24 -25.04
C ARG A 41 -1.61 -11.47 -25.60
N LEU A 42 -0.61 -11.63 -24.73
CA LEU A 42 0.79 -11.87 -25.14
C LEU A 42 0.93 -13.20 -25.89
N ILE A 43 0.28 -14.26 -25.41
CA ILE A 43 0.28 -15.58 -26.07
C ILE A 43 -0.43 -15.50 -27.43
N ALA A 44 -1.58 -14.84 -27.50
CA ALA A 44 -2.26 -14.59 -28.77
C ALA A 44 -1.42 -13.75 -29.74
N GLY A 45 -0.57 -12.87 -29.22
CA GLY A 45 0.44 -12.09 -29.95
C GLY A 45 1.67 -12.88 -30.41
N GLY A 46 1.75 -14.18 -30.09
CA GLY A 46 2.83 -15.08 -30.52
C GLY A 46 3.94 -15.28 -29.48
N ALA A 47 3.77 -14.82 -28.24
CA ALA A 47 4.66 -15.19 -27.15
C ALA A 47 4.56 -16.70 -26.86
N ALA A 48 5.68 -17.32 -26.50
CA ALA A 48 5.66 -18.72 -26.08
C ALA A 48 4.95 -18.84 -24.73
N PRO A 49 4.09 -19.84 -24.49
CA PRO A 49 3.38 -19.99 -23.22
C PRO A 49 4.29 -20.08 -21.98
N ASP A 50 5.52 -20.57 -22.13
CA ASP A 50 6.53 -20.67 -21.07
C ASP A 50 7.37 -19.39 -20.89
N SER A 51 7.25 -18.43 -21.82
CA SER A 51 7.89 -17.12 -21.71
C SER A 51 7.05 -16.08 -20.96
N VAL A 52 5.82 -16.42 -20.55
CA VAL A 52 4.96 -15.53 -19.75
C VAL A 52 4.41 -16.32 -18.57
N ILE A 53 4.81 -15.95 -17.36
CA ILE A 53 4.37 -16.63 -16.14
C ILE A 53 3.73 -15.64 -15.16
N LEU A 54 2.86 -16.15 -14.31
CA LEU A 54 2.27 -15.39 -13.22
C LEU A 54 3.18 -15.42 -11.97
N GLN A 55 3.14 -14.37 -11.15
CA GLN A 55 3.90 -14.27 -9.90
C GLN A 55 3.57 -15.43 -8.94
N SER A 56 2.29 -15.81 -8.85
CA SER A 56 1.84 -16.96 -8.08
C SER A 56 2.39 -18.30 -8.59
N GLU A 57 2.66 -18.41 -9.90
CA GLU A 57 3.31 -19.57 -10.51
C GLU A 57 4.82 -19.56 -10.21
N PHE A 58 5.46 -18.38 -10.28
CA PHE A 58 6.87 -18.21 -9.93
C PHE A 58 7.17 -18.64 -8.49
N GLN A 59 6.31 -18.28 -7.52
CA GLN A 59 6.45 -18.70 -6.13
C GLN A 59 6.47 -20.23 -5.97
N ARG A 60 5.72 -20.97 -6.80
CA ARG A 60 5.72 -22.44 -6.79
C ARG A 60 6.97 -23.04 -7.41
N LEU A 61 7.62 -22.34 -8.34
CA LEU A 61 8.90 -22.75 -8.93
C LEU A 61 10.07 -22.59 -7.96
N VAL A 62 9.96 -21.67 -7.01
CA VAL A 62 11.00 -21.38 -6.01
C VAL A 62 10.46 -21.58 -4.61
N PRO A 63 10.14 -22.84 -4.21
CA PRO A 63 9.64 -23.11 -2.87
C PRO A 63 10.73 -22.82 -1.83
N ARG A 64 10.32 -22.38 -0.65
CA ARG A 64 11.21 -22.26 0.50
C ARG A 64 11.57 -23.66 1.02
N HIS A 65 12.85 -23.87 1.36
CA HIS A 65 13.31 -25.14 1.92
C HIS A 65 13.20 -25.15 3.45
N ASP A 66 13.00 -26.33 4.03
CA ASP A 66 12.97 -26.50 5.48
C ASP A 66 14.30 -26.08 6.11
N GLY A 67 14.24 -25.19 7.10
CA GLY A 67 15.43 -24.65 7.77
C GLY A 67 16.19 -23.58 6.99
N GLU A 68 15.72 -23.18 5.80
CA GLU A 68 16.32 -22.09 5.03
C GLU A 68 16.05 -20.74 5.71
N SER A 69 17.12 -19.95 5.87
CA SER A 69 17.01 -18.60 6.42
C SER A 69 16.18 -17.71 5.48
N PRO A 70 15.49 -16.68 6.00
CA PRO A 70 14.80 -15.71 5.16
C PRO A 70 15.72 -15.02 4.14
N GLU A 71 16.98 -14.79 4.50
CA GLU A 71 17.99 -14.12 3.67
C GLU A 71 18.42 -15.00 2.50
N ASP A 72 18.75 -16.27 2.77
CA ASP A 72 19.12 -17.25 1.74
C ASP A 72 17.96 -17.48 0.77
N PHE A 73 16.74 -17.60 1.30
CA PHE A 73 15.53 -17.71 0.48
C PHE A 73 15.36 -16.48 -0.43
N THR A 74 15.46 -15.28 0.13
CA THR A 74 15.31 -14.02 -0.62
C THR A 74 16.36 -13.92 -1.73
N GLN A 75 17.63 -14.23 -1.41
CA GLN A 75 18.71 -14.19 -2.39
C GLN A 75 18.48 -15.17 -3.54
N ARG A 76 18.06 -16.40 -3.22
CA ARG A 76 17.73 -17.42 -4.23
C ARG A 76 16.53 -17.01 -5.08
N TYR A 77 15.48 -16.52 -4.45
CA TYR A 77 14.27 -16.02 -5.10
C TYR A 77 14.57 -14.92 -6.11
N VAL A 78 15.27 -13.87 -5.69
CA VAL A 78 15.66 -12.74 -6.55
C VAL A 78 16.58 -13.20 -7.67
N LYS A 79 17.57 -14.06 -7.37
CA LYS A 79 18.48 -14.58 -8.39
C LYS A 79 17.74 -15.36 -9.48
N THR A 80 16.84 -16.27 -9.10
CA THR A 80 16.05 -17.05 -10.07
C THR A 80 15.15 -16.15 -10.91
N MET A 81 14.52 -15.14 -10.29
CA MET A 81 13.70 -14.16 -11.01
C MET A 81 14.52 -13.40 -12.05
N MET A 82 15.67 -12.87 -11.66
CA MET A 82 16.56 -12.11 -12.55
C MET A 82 17.12 -12.99 -13.67
N ASP A 83 17.46 -14.25 -13.40
CA ASP A 83 17.91 -15.20 -14.42
C ASP A 83 16.80 -15.49 -15.46
N MET A 84 15.53 -15.57 -15.03
CA MET A 84 14.38 -15.76 -15.93
C MET A 84 14.11 -14.52 -16.77
N ILE A 85 14.10 -13.34 -16.16
CA ILE A 85 13.95 -12.06 -16.87
C ILE A 85 15.10 -11.88 -17.88
N GLY A 86 16.33 -12.24 -17.50
CA GLY A 86 17.50 -12.21 -18.38
C GLY A 86 17.39 -13.16 -19.59
N ARG A 87 16.54 -14.18 -19.52
CA ARG A 87 16.21 -15.08 -20.63
C ARG A 87 14.98 -14.63 -21.44
N GLY A 88 14.40 -13.48 -21.10
CA GLY A 88 13.23 -12.93 -21.77
C GLY A 88 11.89 -13.42 -21.23
N VAL A 89 11.85 -14.02 -20.04
CA VAL A 89 10.57 -14.37 -19.40
C VAL A 89 9.91 -13.12 -18.84
N ILE A 90 8.64 -12.94 -19.18
CA ILE A 90 7.76 -11.91 -18.64
C ILE A 90 7.07 -12.49 -17.41
N ILE A 91 7.25 -11.85 -16.26
CA ILE A 91 6.61 -12.24 -15.01
C ILE A 91 5.52 -11.21 -14.70
N LEU A 92 4.26 -11.64 -14.77
CA LEU A 92 3.11 -10.78 -14.55
C LEU A 92 2.65 -10.89 -13.09
N ASN A 93 2.44 -9.74 -12.47
CA ASN A 93 2.01 -9.66 -11.08
C ASN A 93 0.52 -9.92 -10.95
N ASP A 94 0.16 -11.13 -10.52
CA ASP A 94 -1.21 -11.55 -10.23
C ASP A 94 -1.50 -11.67 -8.72
N ASP A 95 -0.52 -11.34 -7.88
CA ASP A 95 -0.52 -11.60 -6.44
C ASP A 95 -0.50 -10.31 -5.59
N ALA A 96 -0.22 -9.15 -6.20
CA ALA A 96 -0.20 -7.89 -5.45
C ALA A 96 -1.58 -7.23 -5.35
N VAL A 97 -1.75 -6.56 -4.21
CA VAL A 97 -2.82 -5.61 -3.92
C VAL A 97 -2.15 -4.22 -3.80
N ALA A 98 -1.40 -3.81 -4.82
CA ALA A 98 -0.38 -2.76 -4.65
C ALA A 98 -0.88 -1.31 -4.71
N ASP A 99 -2.11 -1.06 -5.18
CA ASP A 99 -2.61 0.32 -5.34
C ASP A 99 -3.57 0.76 -4.23
N VAL A 100 -3.72 -0.05 -3.18
CA VAL A 100 -4.64 0.26 -2.10
C VAL A 100 -3.87 1.02 -1.03
N ALA A 101 -4.16 2.32 -0.91
CA ALA A 101 -3.79 3.07 0.28
C ALA A 101 -4.34 2.32 1.51
N PRO A 102 -3.50 1.99 2.52
CA PRO A 102 -3.98 1.30 3.70
C PRO A 102 -5.18 2.03 4.29
N ASP A 103 -6.29 1.33 4.46
CA ASP A 103 -7.54 1.87 4.99
C ASP A 103 -7.62 1.69 6.52
N SER A 104 -6.85 0.75 7.07
CA SER A 104 -6.85 0.39 8.47
C SER A 104 -5.43 0.28 9.02
N PHE A 105 -5.20 0.88 10.19
CA PHE A 105 -3.92 0.88 10.87
C PHE A 105 -4.08 0.32 12.29
N VAL A 106 -3.26 -0.66 12.65
CA VAL A 106 -3.27 -1.25 14.00
C VAL A 106 -1.99 -0.86 14.72
N SER A 107 -2.11 -0.03 15.76
CA SER A 107 -0.96 0.41 16.54
C SER A 107 -0.36 -0.75 17.35
N PRO A 108 0.91 -0.65 17.78
CA PRO A 108 1.57 -1.70 18.56
C PRO A 108 0.85 -2.06 19.87
N ASP A 109 0.13 -1.12 20.47
CA ASP A 109 -0.69 -1.33 21.67
C ASP A 109 -2.11 -1.85 21.38
N GLY A 110 -2.42 -2.18 20.12
CA GLY A 110 -3.63 -2.87 19.70
C GLY A 110 -4.84 -1.98 19.42
N ARG A 111 -4.66 -0.65 19.32
CA ARG A 111 -5.73 0.26 18.86
C ARG A 111 -5.80 0.23 17.35
N THR A 112 -7.02 0.28 16.82
CA THR A 112 -7.27 0.26 15.37
C THR A 112 -7.76 1.62 14.94
N PHE A 113 -7.21 2.15 13.84
CA PHE A 113 -7.63 3.40 13.21
C PHE A 113 -8.14 3.11 11.81
N ASP A 114 -9.34 3.59 11.50
CA ASP A 114 -9.99 3.47 10.19
C ASP A 114 -9.88 4.82 9.45
N LEU A 115 -8.99 4.82 8.46
CA LEU A 115 -8.87 5.86 7.44
C LEU A 115 -9.29 5.25 6.10
N GLY A 116 -10.41 4.55 6.06
CA GLY A 116 -10.97 4.00 4.83
C GLY A 116 -11.93 4.95 4.14
N PRO A 117 -12.61 4.52 3.06
CA PRO A 117 -13.55 5.34 2.28
C PRO A 117 -14.66 6.02 3.08
N GLN A 118 -15.02 5.45 4.22
CA GLN A 118 -16.10 5.94 5.09
C GLN A 118 -15.61 6.84 6.23
N SER A 119 -14.30 6.97 6.42
CA SER A 119 -13.70 7.78 7.48
C SER A 119 -13.90 9.29 7.28
N GLY A 120 -14.10 9.72 6.02
CA GLY A 120 -14.13 11.14 5.65
C GLY A 120 -12.77 11.83 5.75
N ALA A 121 -11.67 11.08 5.85
CA ALA A 121 -10.32 11.64 5.88
C ALA A 121 -10.01 12.46 4.62
N THR A 122 -9.33 13.59 4.80
CA THR A 122 -8.74 14.32 3.66
C THR A 122 -7.37 13.77 3.31
N LYS A 123 -6.83 14.15 2.15
CA LYS A 123 -5.47 13.79 1.73
C LYS A 123 -4.41 14.28 2.73
N GLY A 124 -4.59 15.50 3.24
CA GLY A 124 -3.71 16.07 4.26
C GLY A 124 -3.75 15.27 5.56
N GLU A 125 -4.95 14.92 6.04
CA GLU A 125 -5.13 14.12 7.25
C GLU A 125 -4.52 12.72 7.12
N TYR A 126 -4.69 12.07 5.96
CA TYR A 126 -4.08 10.77 5.68
C TYR A 126 -2.55 10.83 5.73
N ARG A 127 -1.95 11.84 5.10
CA ARG A 127 -0.50 12.05 5.10
C ARG A 127 0.03 12.30 6.51
N GLU A 128 -0.57 13.25 7.24
CA GLU A 128 -0.14 13.57 8.60
C GLU A 128 -0.34 12.40 9.57
N PHE A 129 -1.43 11.63 9.41
CA PHE A 129 -1.67 10.44 10.21
C PHE A 129 -0.60 9.39 9.95
N THR A 130 -0.30 9.09 8.69
CA THR A 130 0.71 8.06 8.34
C THR A 130 2.11 8.43 8.79
N GLU A 131 2.48 9.71 8.72
CA GLU A 131 3.75 10.22 9.27
C GLU A 131 3.81 10.09 10.79
N TRP A 132 2.73 10.41 11.51
CA TRP A 132 2.66 10.22 12.96
C TRP A 132 2.69 8.73 13.33
N PHE A 133 1.93 7.90 12.63
CA PHE A 133 1.81 6.48 12.89
C PHE A 133 3.15 5.75 12.71
N ALA A 134 3.93 6.13 11.70
CA ALA A 134 5.28 5.61 11.45
C ALA A 134 6.30 5.93 12.57
N GLN A 135 6.00 6.90 13.45
CA GLN A 135 6.87 7.29 14.57
C GLN A 135 6.51 6.58 15.88
N LEU A 136 5.45 5.75 15.91
CA LEU A 136 5.06 5.03 17.11
C LEU A 136 6.13 4.00 17.52
N SER A 137 6.43 3.96 18.81
CA SER A 137 7.30 2.94 19.39
C SER A 137 6.55 1.61 19.58
N ASP A 138 7.28 0.51 19.77
CA ASP A 138 6.71 -0.82 20.05
C ASP A 138 5.81 -0.84 21.31
N ALA A 139 6.02 0.09 22.25
CA ALA A 139 5.19 0.24 23.44
C ALA A 139 3.89 1.04 23.18
N GLY A 140 3.63 1.42 21.92
CA GLY A 140 2.63 2.41 21.58
C GLY A 140 3.09 3.84 21.89
N GLY A 141 2.14 4.77 21.87
CA GLY A 141 2.37 6.18 22.15
C GLY A 141 1.07 6.90 22.47
N GLU A 142 1.17 8.14 22.93
CA GLU A 142 -0.01 8.99 23.08
C GLU A 142 -0.64 9.25 21.71
N VAL A 143 -1.98 9.14 21.63
CA VAL A 143 -2.72 9.45 20.41
C VAL A 143 -3.15 10.91 20.47
N PRO A 144 -2.67 11.76 19.56
CA PRO A 144 -3.16 13.12 19.41
C PRO A 144 -4.69 13.14 19.25
N GLU A 145 -5.35 14.09 19.92
CA GLU A 145 -6.82 14.21 19.92
C GLU A 145 -7.41 14.23 18.50
N LYS A 146 -6.70 14.84 17.55
CA LYS A 146 -7.11 14.90 16.13
C LYS A 146 -7.26 13.53 15.45
N TRP A 147 -6.61 12.47 15.96
CA TRP A 147 -6.68 11.11 15.40
C TRP A 147 -7.72 10.23 16.08
N LEU A 148 -8.25 10.63 17.24
CA LEU A 148 -9.28 9.87 17.95
C LEU A 148 -10.55 9.68 17.13
N LYS A 149 -10.85 10.60 16.20
CA LYS A 149 -12.00 10.47 15.29
C LYS A 149 -11.87 9.30 14.30
N PHE A 150 -10.66 8.81 14.07
CA PHE A 150 -10.39 7.63 13.24
C PHE A 150 -10.27 6.35 14.07
N GLU A 151 -10.18 6.44 15.40
CA GLU A 151 -10.05 5.26 16.25
C GLU A 151 -11.35 4.44 16.26
N SER A 152 -11.24 3.17 15.87
CA SER A 152 -12.34 2.23 15.88
C SER A 152 -12.59 1.72 17.29
N THR A 153 -13.79 1.94 17.80
CA THR A 153 -14.25 1.40 19.08
C THR A 153 -14.61 -0.09 19.02
N ALA A 154 -14.60 -0.70 17.83
CA ALA A 154 -15.01 -2.10 17.62
C ALA A 154 -14.10 -3.13 18.33
N GLY A 155 -12.89 -2.73 18.75
CA GLY A 155 -12.00 -3.53 19.59
C GLY A 155 -12.37 -3.57 21.08
N ARG A 156 -13.35 -2.77 21.54
CA ARG A 156 -13.82 -2.75 22.94
C ARG A 156 -15.13 -3.53 23.09
N SER A 157 -15.16 -4.75 22.56
CA SER A 157 -16.28 -5.68 22.77
C SER A 157 -16.05 -6.49 24.04
N ASP A 158 -16.70 -6.04 25.12
CA ASP A 158 -17.01 -6.70 26.39
C ASP A 158 -16.38 -8.06 26.70
N ARG A 159 -15.30 -8.03 27.50
CA ARG A 159 -15.06 -9.08 28.50
C ARG A 159 -15.81 -8.68 29.78
N ALA A 160 -17.13 -8.60 29.70
CA ALA A 160 -17.97 -8.61 30.88
C ALA A 160 -17.91 -10.02 31.46
N VAL A 161 -17.25 -10.12 32.60
CA VAL A 161 -17.25 -11.28 33.48
C VAL A 161 -18.69 -11.50 33.93
N GLU A 162 -19.33 -12.57 33.46
CA GLU A 162 -20.45 -13.16 34.19
C GLU A 162 -19.90 -14.31 35.05
N SER A 163 -20.04 -14.06 36.35
CA SER A 163 -19.83 -14.84 37.57
C SER A 163 -19.75 -16.36 37.48
#